data_AF-A0A660WKJ4-F1
#
_entry.id   AF-A0A660WKJ4-F1
#
_cell.length_a   1.000
_cell.length_b   1.000
_cell.length_c   1.000
_cell.angle_alpha   90.00
_cell.angle_beta   90.00
_cell.angle_gamma   90.00
#
_symmetry.space_group_name_H-M   'P 1'
#
loop_
_entity.id
_entity.type
_entity.pdbx_description
1 polymer ?
#
loop_
_entity_poly.entity_id
_entity_poly.type
_entity_poly.pdbx_seq_one_letter_code
_entity_poly.pdbx_strand_id
1 'polypeptide(L)' 'LTPQGAMVVIEAEHLCMIMRGVKKPGSKIVTSAMRGIFLRDLRTRAEALNLIMGGKISPI' A
#
# COMPACT_ATOMS: atom_id res chain seq x y z
N LEU A 1 8.53 -8.60 -20.91
CA LEU A 1 8.11 -9.48 -19.80
C LEU A 1 6.64 -9.82 -19.98
N THR A 2 6.21 -11.03 -19.60
CA THR A 2 4.80 -11.48 -19.56
C THR A 2 4.43 -11.91 -18.14
N PRO A 3 4.38 -10.98 -17.18
CA PRO A 3 4.13 -11.32 -15.78
C PRO A 3 2.66 -11.70 -15.56
N GLN A 4 2.41 -12.58 -14.59
CA GLN A 4 1.06 -12.95 -14.18
C GLN A 4 0.34 -11.80 -13.43
N GLY A 5 1.10 -10.89 -12.83
CA GLY A 5 0.58 -9.72 -12.14
C GLY A 5 1.68 -8.81 -11.62
N ALA A 6 1.29 -7.63 -11.15
CA ALA A 6 2.17 -6.68 -10.48
C ALA A 6 1.43 -6.01 -9.33
N MET A 7 2.16 -5.72 -8.26
CA MET A 7 1.65 -5.04 -7.07
C MET A 7 2.65 -3.96 -6.65
N VAL A 8 2.14 -2.79 -6.33
CA VAL A 8 2.92 -1.64 -5.84
C VAL A 8 2.26 -1.15 -4.56
N VAL A 9 3.07 -0.89 -3.53
CA VAL A 9 2.66 -0.28 -2.27
C VAL A 9 3.58 0.90 -2.01
N ILE A 10 3.00 2.04 -1.65
CA ILE A 10 3.73 3.27 -1.34
C ILE A 10 3.27 3.74 0.04
N GLU A 11 4.22 3.87 0.96
CA GLU A 11 4.05 4.59 2.23
C GLU A 11 4.81 5.91 2.14
N ALA A 12 4.12 7.02 2.34
CA ALA A 12 4.70 8.35 2.28
C ALA A 12 4.04 9.33 3.25
N GLU A 13 4.77 10.38 3.58
CA GLU A 13 4.27 11.50 4.37
C GLU A 13 3.99 12.69 3.47
N HIS A 14 2.79 13.28 3.57
CA HIS A 14 2.47 14.47 2.82
C HIS A 14 2.89 15.73 3.59
N LEU A 15 4.04 16.29 3.22
CA LEU A 15 4.59 17.48 3.90
C LEU A 15 3.63 18.67 3.93
N CYS A 16 2.76 18.81 2.93
CA CYS A 16 1.74 19.86 2.92
C CYS A 16 0.73 19.73 4.06
N MET A 17 0.49 18.53 4.59
CA MET A 17 -0.39 18.28 5.73
C MET A 17 0.32 18.35 7.08
N ILE A 18 1.66 18.20 7.06
CA ILE A 18 2.49 18.19 8.28
C ILE A 18 2.99 19.60 8.60
N MET A 19 3.51 20.30 7.61
CA MET A 19 4.15 21.61 7.77
C MET A 19 3.19 22.78 7.50
N ARG A 20 2.18 22.52 6.66
CA ARG A 20 1.18 23.51 6.22
C ARG A 20 -0.23 22.93 6.45
N GLY A 21 -1.27 23.73 6.23
CA GLY A 21 -2.66 23.27 6.35
C GLY A 21 -3.03 22.74 7.75
N VAL A 22 -3.53 21.50 7.79
CA VAL A 22 -4.08 20.81 9.00
C VAL A 22 -3.04 20.53 10.09
N LYS A 23 -1.73 20.57 9.79
CA LYS A 23 -0.62 20.37 10.75
C LYS A 23 -0.80 19.11 11.61
N LYS A 24 -0.84 17.94 10.96
CA LYS A 24 -0.94 16.64 11.63
C LYS A 24 0.39 15.87 11.54
N PRO A 25 1.28 15.97 12.54
CA PRO A 25 2.52 15.20 12.60
C PRO A 25 2.25 13.69 12.62
N GLY A 26 3.11 12.91 11.98
CA GLY A 26 2.96 11.45 11.89
C GLY A 26 1.86 10.99 10.93
N SER A 27 1.35 11.88 10.07
CA SER A 27 0.40 11.52 9.02
C SER A 27 1.08 10.68 7.94
N LYS A 28 0.94 9.36 8.04
CA LYS A 28 1.38 8.39 7.03
C LYS A 28 0.24 8.04 6.09
N ILE A 29 0.48 8.19 4.79
CA ILE A 29 -0.46 7.82 3.73
C ILE A 29 0.09 6.57 3.06
N VAL A 30 -0.73 5.52 3.05
CA VAL A 30 -0.44 4.27 2.35
C VAL A 30 -1.36 4.16 1.15
N THR A 31 -0.79 3.96 -0.03
CA THR A 31 -1.54 3.70 -1.27
C THR A 31 -1.02 2.42 -1.91
N SER A 32 -1.90 1.75 -2.66
CA SER A 32 -1.52 0.54 -3.39
C SER A 32 -2.17 0.50 -4.77
N ALA A 33 -1.49 -0.15 -5.71
CA ALA A 33 -1.99 -0.41 -7.04
C ALA A 33 -1.66 -1.85 -7.43
N MET A 34 -2.65 -2.57 -7.96
CA MET A 34 -2.55 -4.00 -8.24
C MET A 34 -3.08 -4.34 -9.63
N ARG A 35 -2.41 -5.26 -10.32
CA ARG A 35 -2.78 -5.80 -11.64
C ARG A 35 -2.58 -7.32 -11.67
N GLY A 36 -3.35 -8.00 -12.51
CA GLY A 36 -3.23 -9.45 -12.72
C GLY A 36 -3.63 -10.26 -11.49
N ILE A 37 -2.84 -11.30 -11.16
CA ILE A 37 -3.14 -12.23 -10.06
C ILE A 37 -3.32 -11.53 -8.71
N PHE A 38 -2.57 -10.47 -8.41
CA PHE A 38 -2.70 -9.72 -7.14
C PHE A 38 -4.04 -8.99 -7.01
N LEU A 39 -4.68 -8.66 -8.14
CA LEU A 39 -6.01 -8.04 -8.13
C LEU A 39 -7.13 -9.10 -8.02
N ARG A 40 -6.92 -10.28 -8.61
CA ARG A 40 -7.98 -11.31 -8.73
C ARG A 40 -7.98 -12.33 -7.60
N ASP A 41 -6.81 -12.64 -7.03
CA ASP A 41 -6.67 -13.61 -5.96
C ASP A 41 -6.37 -12.92 -4.62
N LEU A 42 -7.31 -13.06 -3.69
CA LEU A 42 -7.21 -12.55 -2.33
C LEU A 42 -6.10 -13.23 -1.52
N ARG A 43 -5.82 -14.52 -1.74
CA ARG A 43 -4.81 -15.28 -0.99
C ARG A 43 -3.42 -14.78 -1.33
N THR A 44 -3.10 -14.68 -2.62
CA THR A 44 -1.83 -14.12 -3.11
C THR A 44 -1.65 -12.68 -2.66
N ARG A 45 -2.71 -11.86 -2.70
CA ARG A 45 -2.67 -10.49 -2.18
C ARG A 45 -2.36 -10.45 -0.70
N ALA A 46 -3.04 -11.26 0.11
CA ALA A 46 -2.86 -11.29 1.55
C ALA A 46 -1.45 -11.73 1.93
N GLU A 47 -0.92 -12.76 1.27
CA GLU A 47 0.46 -13.22 1.48
C GLU A 47 1.48 -12.13 1.15
N ALA A 48 1.33 -11.47 -0.01
CA ALA A 48 2.22 -10.39 -0.42
C ALA A 48 2.17 -9.19 0.55
N LEU A 49 0.99 -8.76 0.96
CA LEU A 49 0.83 -7.67 1.94
C LEU A 49 1.44 -8.02 3.30
N ASN A 50 1.26 -9.26 3.75
CA ASN A 50 1.85 -9.74 5.00
C ASN A 50 3.38 -9.70 4.95
N LEU A 51 3.98 -10.11 3.83
CA LEU A 51 5.43 -10.07 3.65
C LEU A 51 5.98 -8.65 3.55
N ILE A 52 5.30 -7.76 2.83
CA ILE A 52 5.77 -6.38 2.62
C ILE A 52 5.66 -5.54 3.91
N MET A 53 4.62 -5.78 4.73
CA MET A 53 4.23 -4.85 5.79
C MET A 53 4.19 -5.46 7.19
N GLY A 54 4.65 -6.72 7.35
CA GLY A 54 4.79 -7.38 8.64
C GLY A 54 3.48 -7.49 9.45
N GLY A 55 2.34 -7.62 8.77
CA GLY A 55 1.02 -7.83 9.40
C GLY A 55 0.26 -6.57 9.87
N LYS A 56 0.61 -5.36 9.40
CA LYS A 56 0.06 -4.10 9.93
C LYS A 56 -1.16 -3.49 9.20
N ILE A 57 -1.75 -4.11 8.18
CA ILE A 57 -2.89 -3.53 7.45
C ILE A 57 -4.05 -4.53 7.31
N SER A 58 -5.23 -4.09 7.75
CA SER A 58 -6.52 -4.71 7.47
C SER A 58 -6.86 -4.61 5.97
N PRO A 59 -7.43 -5.67 5.37
CA PRO A 59 -7.73 -5.68 3.94
C PRO A 59 -8.70 -4.55 3.61
N ILE A 60 -8.30 -3.68 2.68
CA ILE A 60 -9.14 -2.64 2.08
C ILE A 60 -10.21 -3.30 1.21
#